data_AF-A0A0N0SKL8-F1
#
_entry.id   AF-A0A0N0SKL8-F1
#
_cell.length_a   1.000
_cell.length_b   1.000
_cell.length_c   1.000
_cell.angle_alpha   90.00
_cell.angle_beta   90.00
_cell.angle_gamma   90.00
#
_symmetry.space_group_name_H-M   'P 1'
#
loop_
_entity.id
_entity.type
_entity.pdbx_description
1 polymer ?
#
loop_
_entity_poly.entity_id
_entity_poly.type
_entity_poly.pdbx_seq_one_letter_code
_entity_poly.pdbx_strand_id
1 'polypeptide(L)'
;MVLGALSLTVSHSASSSAVPDTATVSARSGSSTASSRVHGVAPSRIKGLQIVSEDSSCPFTAGYPDVPGAEAMTAAMKKDVERRLATFRSTACEDGGKGIELDISHRFLVASGGVLGVRLTTQDYTAAGSGLSSRTYWYDGKAGAYRTALGLIAEGSRDAFLDALKARLKGREGADAATLDDAFPDPASRTAALDDMAFTTDGGLRVTFDRGDVAVPAAGALTVTVPRKTVTPWLSAFGKRAQHQTVRPSGSLDLGAEHTPAPAVTTHTVSGGDRTDCKKVKCIALTFDDGPTAPQTLRALTARGHHLVTLSRLPATL
;
A
#
# COMPACT_ATOMS: atom_id res chain seq x y z
N MET A 1 -48.55 26.94 57.93
CA MET A 1 -49.84 26.43 58.43
C MET A 1 -50.63 25.95 57.23
N VAL A 2 -51.22 24.75 57.36
CA VAL A 2 -52.12 24.04 56.42
C VAL A 2 -51.47 23.18 55.33
N LEU A 3 -51.60 21.87 55.57
CA LEU A 3 -51.47 20.71 54.69
C LEU A 3 -52.52 20.75 53.56
N GLY A 4 -52.21 20.12 52.43
CA GLY A 4 -53.19 19.69 51.44
C GLY A 4 -52.73 18.43 50.71
N ALA A 5 -53.13 17.26 51.21
CA ALA A 5 -53.03 15.99 50.50
C ALA A 5 -54.27 15.80 49.62
N LEU A 6 -54.09 15.32 48.38
CA LEU A 6 -55.16 14.70 47.61
C LEU A 6 -54.63 13.48 46.85
N SER A 7 -55.20 12.33 47.20
CA SER A 7 -55.09 11.05 46.53
C SER A 7 -55.74 11.07 45.16
N LEU A 8 -55.13 10.42 44.17
CA LEU A 8 -55.78 10.09 42.90
C LEU A 8 -55.60 8.60 42.59
N THR A 9 -56.72 8.01 42.25
CA THR A 9 -57.05 6.60 42.06
C THR A 9 -56.48 6.03 40.77
N VAL A 10 -56.03 4.77 40.84
CA VAL A 10 -55.75 3.93 39.68
C VAL A 10 -57.07 3.52 39.03
N SER A 11 -57.19 3.71 37.72
CA SER A 11 -58.18 3.04 36.89
C SER A 11 -57.49 2.53 35.64
N HIS A 12 -57.43 1.21 35.51
CA HIS A 12 -57.01 0.50 34.31
C HIS A 12 -58.19 0.41 33.34
N SER A 13 -58.03 1.00 32.16
CA SER A 13 -58.89 0.72 31.01
C SER A 13 -57.98 0.41 29.82
N ALA A 14 -57.98 -0.85 29.42
CA ALA A 14 -57.32 -1.32 28.21
C ALA A 14 -58.17 -0.93 27.00
N SER A 15 -57.60 -0.13 26.10
CA SER A 15 -58.12 0.10 24.76
C SER A 15 -56.96 0.12 23.77
N SER A 16 -57.00 -0.85 22.86
CA SER A 16 -56.07 -1.03 21.74
C SER A 16 -56.13 0.17 20.80
N SER A 17 -54.97 0.74 20.43
CA SER A 17 -54.82 1.63 19.27
C SER A 17 -53.39 1.59 18.77
N ALA A 18 -53.28 1.42 17.46
CA ALA A 18 -52.08 1.13 16.70
C ALA A 18 -50.97 2.18 16.85
N VAL A 19 -49.74 1.69 16.91
CA VAL A 19 -48.50 2.48 16.82
C VAL A 19 -48.24 2.78 15.34
N PRO A 20 -48.07 4.05 14.91
CA PRO A 20 -47.47 4.34 13.63
C PRO A 20 -45.95 4.15 13.74
N ASP A 21 -45.41 3.29 12.87
CA ASP A 21 -43.99 3.02 12.75
C ASP A 21 -43.19 4.30 12.47
N THR A 22 -42.22 4.52 13.35
CA THR A 22 -41.15 5.51 13.22
C THR A 22 -40.28 5.18 12.01
N ALA A 23 -40.49 5.88 10.88
CA ALA A 23 -39.55 5.86 9.77
C ALA A 23 -38.29 6.67 10.13
N THR A 24 -37.37 6.06 10.90
CA THR A 24 -36.01 6.55 11.02
C THR A 24 -35.32 6.34 9.67
N VAL A 25 -35.20 7.41 8.88
CA VAL A 25 -34.35 7.42 7.69
C VAL A 25 -32.91 7.25 8.14
N SER A 26 -32.46 6.00 8.19
CA SER A 26 -31.06 5.64 8.38
C SER A 26 -30.33 5.98 7.09
N ALA A 27 -29.82 7.21 7.01
CA ALA A 27 -28.92 7.63 5.95
C ALA A 27 -27.67 6.74 5.98
N ARG A 28 -27.52 5.89 4.97
CA ARG A 28 -26.33 5.09 4.70
C ARG A 28 -25.11 6.01 4.48
N SER A 29 -24.39 6.33 5.55
CA SER A 29 -23.00 6.82 5.52
C SER A 29 -22.01 5.68 5.19
N GLY A 30 -22.26 4.93 4.12
CA GLY A 30 -21.42 3.80 3.70
C GLY A 30 -20.66 4.02 2.39
N SER A 31 -20.90 5.11 1.66
CA SER A 31 -20.45 5.25 0.27
C SER A 31 -19.13 6.03 0.09
N SER A 32 -18.70 6.86 1.03
CA SER A 32 -17.50 7.70 0.83
C SER A 32 -16.18 6.96 1.05
N THR A 33 -16.13 5.97 1.95
CA THR A 33 -14.91 5.20 2.27
C THR A 33 -14.62 4.06 1.28
N ALA A 34 -15.60 3.65 0.47
CA ALA A 34 -15.38 2.68 -0.60
C ALA A 34 -14.72 3.31 -1.84
N SER A 35 -15.05 4.57 -2.13
CA SER A 35 -14.57 5.32 -3.30
C SER A 35 -13.10 5.73 -3.22
N SER A 36 -12.54 5.91 -2.02
CA SER A 36 -11.11 6.25 -1.84
C SER A 36 -10.18 5.05 -1.66
N ARG A 37 -10.71 3.81 -1.67
CA ARG A 37 -9.91 2.60 -1.46
C ARG A 37 -9.11 2.25 -2.72
N VAL A 38 -7.86 1.87 -2.50
CA VAL A 38 -6.99 1.25 -3.51
C VAL A 38 -6.90 -0.23 -3.16
N HIS A 39 -7.15 -1.08 -4.15
CA HIS A 39 -7.15 -2.53 -3.98
C HIS A 39 -5.76 -3.12 -4.28
N GLY A 40 -5.41 -4.19 -3.56
CA GLY A 40 -4.24 -5.01 -3.87
C GLY A 40 -4.60 -6.13 -4.85
N VAL A 41 -3.66 -6.56 -5.67
CA VAL A 41 -3.83 -7.70 -6.57
C VAL A 41 -3.01 -8.88 -6.07
N ALA A 42 -3.59 -10.08 -6.13
CA ALA A 42 -2.89 -11.30 -5.74
C ALA A 42 -1.73 -11.60 -6.72
N PRO A 43 -0.53 -11.94 -6.21
CA PRO A 43 0.66 -12.35 -6.99
C PRO A 43 0.39 -13.48 -7.98
N SER A 44 -0.53 -14.40 -7.66
CA SER A 44 -0.91 -15.55 -8.51
C SER A 44 -1.45 -15.16 -9.90
N ARG A 45 -1.80 -13.89 -10.12
CA ARG A 45 -2.20 -13.36 -11.44
C ARG A 45 -1.02 -13.04 -12.38
N ILE A 46 0.20 -13.10 -11.87
CA ILE A 46 1.43 -12.80 -12.62
C ILE A 46 2.16 -14.12 -12.86
N LYS A 47 2.21 -14.54 -14.11
CA LYS A 47 2.94 -15.74 -14.48
C LYS A 47 4.43 -15.51 -14.24
N GLY A 48 5.08 -16.53 -13.66
CA GLY A 48 6.52 -16.59 -13.39
C GLY A 48 7.12 -15.50 -12.53
N LEU A 49 6.28 -14.76 -11.81
CA LEU A 49 6.71 -13.84 -10.77
C LEU A 49 7.68 -14.52 -9.81
N GLN A 50 8.79 -13.84 -9.52
CA GLN A 50 9.67 -14.15 -8.40
C GLN A 50 9.66 -12.98 -7.43
N ILE A 51 9.65 -13.26 -6.13
CA ILE A 51 9.89 -12.24 -5.11
C ILE A 51 11.35 -12.32 -4.71
N VAL A 52 12.10 -11.27 -4.99
CA VAL A 52 13.46 -11.14 -4.47
C VAL A 52 13.36 -10.63 -3.05
N SER A 53 13.89 -11.39 -2.10
CA SER A 53 13.94 -11.02 -0.69
C SER A 53 15.37 -11.05 -0.20
N GLU A 54 15.73 -10.06 0.62
CA GLU A 54 17.01 -9.97 1.28
C GLU A 54 16.78 -9.81 2.79
N ASP A 55 17.42 -10.68 3.55
CA ASP A 55 17.55 -10.60 5.00
C ASP A 55 19.04 -10.68 5.37
N SER A 56 19.39 -10.19 6.57
CA SER A 56 20.76 -10.30 7.05
C SER A 56 20.82 -10.34 8.57
N SER A 57 22.03 -10.50 9.13
CA SER A 57 22.26 -10.33 10.56
C SER A 57 22.02 -8.89 11.04
N CYS A 58 22.04 -7.91 10.13
CA CYS A 58 21.57 -6.56 10.40
C CYS A 58 20.03 -6.51 10.33
N PRO A 59 19.34 -5.77 11.21
CA PRO A 59 17.88 -5.78 11.32
C PRO A 59 17.18 -5.08 10.15
N PHE A 60 17.24 -5.66 8.96
CA PHE A 60 16.41 -5.25 7.84
C PHE A 60 15.70 -6.44 7.20
N THR A 61 14.56 -6.17 6.59
CA THR A 61 13.86 -7.06 5.66
C THR A 61 13.54 -6.25 4.42
N ALA A 62 13.93 -6.72 3.24
CA ALA A 62 13.62 -6.03 2.00
C ALA A 62 13.12 -6.99 0.94
N GLY A 63 12.01 -6.64 0.28
CA GLY A 63 11.43 -7.42 -0.80
C GLY A 63 11.00 -6.56 -1.99
N TYR A 64 11.27 -7.03 -3.21
CA TYR A 64 10.74 -6.44 -4.44
C TYR A 64 10.44 -7.52 -5.49
N PRO A 65 9.44 -7.29 -6.36
CA PRO A 65 9.08 -8.27 -7.37
C PRO A 65 10.00 -8.22 -8.59
N ASP A 66 10.47 -9.39 -9.00
CA ASP A 66 11.10 -9.65 -10.29
C ASP A 66 10.02 -10.21 -11.24
N VAL A 67 9.62 -9.38 -12.21
CA VAL A 67 8.49 -9.66 -13.10
C VAL A 67 9.01 -9.85 -14.52
N PRO A 68 8.88 -11.06 -15.08
CA PRO A 68 9.32 -11.33 -16.44
C PRO A 68 8.60 -10.43 -17.46
N GLY A 69 9.37 -9.83 -18.36
CA GLY A 69 8.89 -8.85 -19.33
C GLY A 69 8.72 -7.43 -18.78
N ALA A 70 9.07 -7.17 -17.52
CA ALA A 70 9.10 -5.83 -16.93
C ALA A 70 10.48 -5.49 -16.32
N GLU A 71 11.56 -5.96 -16.94
CA GLU A 71 12.93 -5.90 -16.43
C GLU A 71 13.36 -4.46 -16.11
N ALA A 72 12.94 -3.48 -16.92
CA ALA A 72 13.21 -2.06 -16.68
C ALA A 72 12.56 -1.55 -15.37
N MET A 73 11.37 -2.03 -15.03
CA MET A 73 10.69 -1.69 -13.77
C MET A 73 11.33 -2.43 -12.59
N THR A 74 11.66 -3.72 -12.76
CA THR A 74 12.39 -4.49 -11.73
C THR A 74 13.74 -3.87 -11.42
N ALA A 75 14.51 -3.44 -12.42
CA ALA A 75 15.78 -2.75 -12.23
C ALA A 75 15.61 -1.42 -11.46
N ALA A 76 14.53 -0.68 -11.71
CA ALA A 76 14.23 0.56 -10.99
C ALA A 76 13.90 0.28 -9.51
N MET A 77 13.09 -0.73 -9.21
CA MET A 77 12.79 -1.15 -7.83
C MET A 77 14.05 -1.66 -7.11
N LYS A 78 14.84 -2.51 -7.77
CA LYS A 78 16.12 -3.02 -7.25
C LYS A 78 17.05 -1.87 -6.85
N LYS A 79 17.25 -0.91 -7.75
CA LYS A 79 18.10 0.26 -7.50
C LYS A 79 17.64 1.08 -6.29
N ASP A 80 16.32 1.24 -6.09
CA ASP A 80 15.78 1.94 -4.93
C ASP A 80 16.02 1.17 -3.63
N VAL A 81 15.77 -0.14 -3.63
CA VAL A 81 16.00 -1.03 -2.48
C VAL A 81 17.48 -1.05 -2.11
N GLU A 82 18.39 -1.28 -3.07
CA GLU A 82 19.84 -1.29 -2.84
C GLU A 82 20.34 0.03 -2.26
N ARG A 83 19.85 1.16 -2.76
CA ARG A 83 20.18 2.48 -2.22
C ARG A 83 19.75 2.63 -0.76
N ARG A 84 18.51 2.25 -0.43
CA ARG A 84 17.98 2.34 0.94
C ARG A 84 18.74 1.42 1.90
N LEU A 85 19.03 0.20 1.47
CA LEU A 85 19.84 -0.75 2.24
C LEU A 85 21.27 -0.23 2.45
N ALA A 86 21.90 0.38 1.45
CA ALA A 86 23.22 0.99 1.59
C ALA A 86 23.22 2.11 2.64
N THR A 87 22.23 3.01 2.60
CA THR A 87 22.06 4.07 3.60
C THR A 87 21.87 3.48 5.00
N PHE A 88 20.92 2.56 5.17
CA PHE A 88 20.67 1.92 6.46
C PHE A 88 21.90 1.18 7.00
N ARG A 89 22.65 0.50 6.14
CA ARG A 89 23.89 -0.19 6.54
C ARG A 89 24.93 0.75 7.10
N SER A 90 25.12 1.89 6.46
CA SER A 90 26.07 2.90 6.91
C SER A 90 25.68 3.60 8.21
N THR A 91 24.41 3.55 8.63
CA THR A 91 23.91 4.27 9.81
C THR A 91 23.56 3.37 10.99
N ALA A 92 23.17 2.12 10.74
CA ALA A 92 22.52 1.27 11.74
C ALA A 92 23.19 -0.08 11.99
N CYS A 93 23.86 -0.65 10.98
CA CYS A 93 24.39 -2.02 11.09
C CYS A 93 25.69 -2.11 11.90
N GLU A 94 26.37 -0.98 12.14
CA GLU A 94 27.66 -0.95 12.86
C GLU A 94 27.49 -0.88 14.39
N ASP A 95 26.40 -0.29 14.89
CA ASP A 95 26.23 0.02 16.32
C ASP A 95 25.29 -0.93 17.10
N GLY A 96 24.78 -1.99 16.47
CA GLY A 96 23.94 -3.00 17.15
C GLY A 96 22.70 -2.43 17.87
N GLY A 97 22.23 -1.26 17.42
CA GLY A 97 21.22 -0.47 18.12
C GLY A 97 19.88 -1.20 18.23
N LYS A 98 19.42 -1.40 19.47
CA LYS A 98 18.12 -2.04 19.74
C LYS A 98 16.99 -1.14 19.25
N GLY A 99 16.09 -1.69 18.43
CA GLY A 99 14.90 -0.98 17.94
C GLY A 99 15.11 -0.23 16.62
N ILE A 100 16.30 -0.32 16.04
CA ILE A 100 16.57 0.15 14.68
C ILE A 100 16.27 -0.98 13.70
N GLU A 101 15.38 -0.73 12.75
CA GLU A 101 14.95 -1.70 11.76
C GLU A 101 14.57 -1.02 10.45
N LEU A 102 14.77 -1.70 9.33
CA LEU A 102 14.30 -1.27 8.01
C LEU A 102 13.45 -2.38 7.38
N ASP A 103 12.18 -2.09 7.12
CA ASP A 103 11.27 -3.00 6.40
C ASP A 103 10.90 -2.37 5.05
N ILE A 104 11.13 -3.11 3.96
CA ILE A 104 10.68 -2.74 2.62
C ILE A 104 9.79 -3.86 2.10
N SER A 105 8.49 -3.58 2.01
CA SER A 105 7.47 -4.50 1.52
C SER A 105 6.90 -4.01 0.18
N HIS A 106 6.27 -4.93 -0.56
CA HIS A 106 5.66 -4.62 -1.84
C HIS A 106 4.16 -4.98 -1.85
N ARG A 107 3.42 -4.38 -2.77
CA ARG A 107 2.03 -4.72 -3.06
C ARG A 107 1.72 -4.47 -4.53
N PHE A 108 1.09 -5.42 -5.20
CA PHE A 108 0.59 -5.19 -6.56
C PHE A 108 -0.68 -4.34 -6.53
N LEU A 109 -0.73 -3.30 -7.35
CA LEU A 109 -1.88 -2.41 -7.51
C LEU A 109 -2.72 -2.80 -8.73
N VAL A 110 -2.03 -3.22 -9.80
CA VAL A 110 -2.62 -3.67 -11.06
C VAL A 110 -1.71 -4.74 -11.64
N ALA A 111 -2.30 -5.82 -12.15
CA ALA A 111 -1.58 -6.84 -12.92
C ALA A 111 -2.54 -7.41 -13.98
N SER A 112 -2.81 -6.61 -15.02
CA SER A 112 -3.80 -6.97 -16.04
C SER A 112 -3.63 -6.18 -17.34
N GLY A 113 -3.92 -6.82 -18.47
CA GLY A 113 -4.04 -6.17 -19.79
C GLY A 113 -2.78 -5.42 -20.24
N GLY A 114 -1.60 -5.95 -19.91
CA GLY A 114 -0.30 -5.33 -20.17
C GLY A 114 0.03 -4.15 -19.25
N VAL A 115 -0.72 -3.94 -18.16
CA VAL A 115 -0.41 -2.93 -17.14
C VAL A 115 0.00 -3.65 -15.86
N LEU A 116 1.17 -3.28 -15.35
CA LEU A 116 1.64 -3.65 -14.03
C LEU A 116 1.83 -2.38 -13.20
N GLY A 117 1.32 -2.41 -11.98
CA GLY A 117 1.54 -1.39 -10.95
C GLY A 117 1.96 -2.05 -9.65
N VAL A 118 3.05 -1.60 -9.05
CA VAL A 118 3.55 -2.08 -7.76
C VAL A 118 3.77 -0.90 -6.85
N ARG A 119 3.38 -1.02 -5.59
CA ARG A 119 3.77 -0.09 -4.52
C ARG A 119 4.85 -0.74 -3.68
N LEU A 120 5.96 -0.02 -3.44
CA LEU A 120 6.88 -0.33 -2.35
C LEU A 120 6.52 0.56 -1.15
N THR A 121 6.49 -0.04 0.04
CA THR A 121 6.32 0.67 1.31
C THR A 121 7.59 0.44 2.11
N THR A 122 8.22 1.52 2.56
CA THR A 122 9.40 1.47 3.42
C THR A 122 9.05 1.98 4.81
N GLN A 123 9.43 1.22 5.83
CA GLN A 123 9.37 1.60 7.23
C GLN A 123 10.80 1.61 7.77
N ASP A 124 11.36 2.81 7.96
CA ASP A 124 12.73 3.04 8.43
C ASP A 124 12.71 3.61 9.85
N TYR A 125 13.03 2.79 10.86
CA TYR A 125 13.05 3.22 12.26
C TYR A 125 14.30 4.04 12.63
N THR A 126 15.25 4.26 11.72
CA THR A 126 16.33 5.24 11.92
C THR A 126 15.90 6.66 11.57
N ALA A 127 14.92 6.79 10.68
CA ALA A 127 14.48 8.08 10.20
C ALA A 127 13.67 8.82 11.27
N ALA A 128 13.76 10.16 11.26
CA ALA A 128 13.00 10.98 12.19
C ALA A 128 11.47 10.78 12.00
N GLY A 129 10.75 10.64 13.10
CA GLY A 129 9.28 10.47 13.16
C GLY A 129 8.82 9.07 12.78
N SER A 130 7.85 8.96 11.86
CA SER A 130 7.21 7.67 11.56
C SER A 130 8.08 6.74 10.73
N GLY A 131 9.10 7.22 10.02
CA GLY A 131 9.93 6.39 9.14
C GLY A 131 9.22 5.79 7.93
N LEU A 132 7.92 6.08 7.77
CA LEU A 132 7.07 5.50 6.75
C LEU A 132 7.15 6.33 5.47
N SER A 133 7.50 5.68 4.36
CA SER A 133 7.46 6.23 3.01
C SER A 133 6.88 5.22 2.04
N SER A 134 6.30 5.68 0.93
CA SER A 134 5.81 4.76 -0.10
C SER A 134 5.98 5.31 -1.49
N ARG A 135 6.15 4.42 -2.47
CA ARG A 135 6.37 4.78 -3.87
C ARG A 135 5.67 3.79 -4.79
N THR A 136 5.12 4.27 -5.90
CA THR A 136 4.55 3.42 -6.94
C THR A 136 5.39 3.38 -8.20
N TYR A 137 5.46 2.18 -8.75
CA TYR A 137 6.17 1.80 -9.95
C TYR A 137 5.16 1.29 -10.95
N TRP A 138 5.27 1.74 -12.20
CA TRP A 138 4.32 1.41 -13.25
C TRP A 138 5.04 0.89 -14.49
N TYR A 139 4.50 -0.14 -15.12
CA TYR A 139 5.00 -0.66 -16.39
C TYR A 139 3.92 -0.59 -17.46
N ASP A 140 4.31 -0.03 -18.61
CA ASP A 140 3.50 0.03 -19.81
C ASP A 140 3.91 -1.07 -20.77
N GLY A 141 3.24 -2.23 -20.71
CA GLY A 141 3.51 -3.36 -21.59
C GLY A 141 3.24 -3.08 -23.07
N LYS A 142 2.40 -2.09 -23.40
CA LYS A 142 2.24 -1.66 -24.80
C LYS A 142 3.47 -0.91 -25.32
N ALA A 143 4.13 -0.15 -24.44
CA ALA A 143 5.33 0.60 -24.79
C ALA A 143 6.64 -0.14 -24.45
N GLY A 144 6.55 -1.30 -23.78
CA GLY A 144 7.71 -2.04 -23.26
C GLY A 144 8.53 -1.23 -22.26
N ALA A 145 7.92 -0.32 -21.49
CA ALA A 145 8.64 0.71 -20.75
C ALA A 145 8.16 0.91 -19.31
N TYR A 146 9.12 1.08 -18.41
CA TYR A 146 8.88 1.61 -17.06
C TYR A 146 8.41 3.07 -17.12
N ARG A 147 7.45 3.42 -16.26
CA ARG A 147 6.89 4.76 -16.06
C ARG A 147 6.94 5.10 -14.56
N THR A 148 7.33 6.34 -14.26
CA THR A 148 7.15 6.90 -12.91
C THR A 148 5.66 7.12 -12.62
N ALA A 149 5.30 7.32 -11.36
CA ALA A 149 3.94 7.67 -10.94
C ALA A 149 3.39 8.90 -11.70
N LEU A 150 4.20 9.96 -11.89
CA LEU A 150 3.83 11.13 -12.67
C LEU A 150 3.61 10.84 -14.17
N GLY A 151 4.10 9.71 -14.68
CA GLY A 151 3.82 9.20 -16.03
C GLY A 151 2.35 8.81 -16.26
N LEU A 152 1.55 8.67 -15.19
CA LEU A 152 0.10 8.50 -15.29
C LEU A 152 -0.61 9.77 -15.81
N ILE A 153 0.00 10.94 -15.61
CA ILE A 153 -0.54 12.23 -16.04
C ILE A 153 0.09 12.62 -17.37
N ALA A 154 -0.73 13.10 -18.31
CA ALA A 154 -0.26 13.63 -19.57
C ALA A 154 0.63 14.84 -19.33
N GLU A 155 1.74 14.96 -20.06
CA GLU A 155 2.72 16.03 -19.85
C GLU A 155 2.08 17.42 -19.91
N GLY A 156 1.26 17.69 -20.93
CA GLY A 156 0.51 18.95 -21.08
C GLY A 156 -0.63 19.16 -20.08
N SER A 157 -0.88 18.22 -19.17
CA SER A 157 -1.88 18.35 -18.09
C SER A 157 -1.25 18.39 -16.69
N ARG A 158 0.08 18.34 -16.58
CA ARG A 158 0.77 18.30 -15.28
C ARG A 158 0.51 19.55 -14.46
N ASP A 159 0.59 20.73 -15.05
CA ASP A 159 0.38 21.99 -14.31
C ASP A 159 -1.05 22.09 -13.76
N ALA A 160 -2.06 21.81 -14.59
CA ALA A 160 -3.46 21.78 -14.15
C ALA A 160 -3.71 20.72 -13.06
N PHE A 161 -3.03 19.57 -13.14
CA PHE A 161 -3.09 18.54 -12.11
C PHE A 161 -2.44 19.02 -10.80
N LEU A 162 -1.27 19.67 -10.85
CA LEU A 162 -0.59 20.24 -9.69
C LEU A 162 -1.43 21.33 -9.02
N ASP A 163 -2.01 22.25 -9.79
CA ASP A 163 -2.91 23.29 -9.28
C ASP A 163 -4.13 22.68 -8.57
N ALA A 164 -4.68 21.61 -9.13
CA ALA A 164 -5.79 20.88 -8.53
C ALA A 164 -5.40 20.16 -7.22
N LEU A 165 -4.15 19.73 -7.07
CA LEU A 165 -3.60 19.19 -5.83
C LEU A 165 -3.37 20.30 -4.80
N LYS A 166 -2.71 21.39 -5.19
CA LYS A 166 -2.50 22.58 -4.34
C LYS A 166 -3.82 23.11 -3.79
N ALA A 167 -4.85 23.23 -4.63
CA ALA A 167 -6.18 23.67 -4.21
C ALA A 167 -6.84 22.73 -3.19
N ARG A 168 -6.57 21.41 -3.26
CA ARG A 168 -7.11 20.41 -2.31
C ARG A 168 -6.31 20.30 -1.02
N LEU A 169 -5.05 20.74 -1.04
CA LEU A 169 -4.17 20.81 0.13
C LEU A 169 -4.31 22.13 0.87
N LYS A 170 -4.71 23.20 0.18
CA LYS A 170 -4.94 24.51 0.78
C LYS A 170 -5.94 24.43 1.94
N GLY A 171 -5.53 24.94 3.10
CA GLY A 171 -6.36 24.96 4.30
C GLY A 171 -6.45 23.63 5.06
N ARG A 172 -5.71 22.59 4.63
CA ARG A 172 -5.51 21.41 5.46
C ARG A 172 -4.57 21.75 6.62
N GLU A 173 -4.83 21.14 7.77
CA GLU A 173 -3.97 21.29 8.94
C GLU A 173 -2.52 20.94 8.61
N GLY A 174 -1.59 21.84 8.91
CA GLY A 174 -0.16 21.70 8.65
C GLY A 174 0.30 21.94 7.21
N ALA A 175 -0.61 22.17 6.25
CA ALA A 175 -0.26 22.54 4.88
C ALA A 175 -0.42 24.06 4.69
N ASP A 176 0.64 24.74 4.25
CA ASP A 176 0.62 26.14 3.85
C ASP A 176 1.10 26.34 2.42
N ALA A 177 0.88 27.55 1.87
CA ALA A 177 1.19 27.85 0.48
C ALA A 177 2.70 27.79 0.18
N ALA A 178 3.55 28.20 1.13
CA ALA A 178 4.99 28.21 0.93
C ALA A 178 5.55 26.78 0.83
N THR A 179 5.12 25.89 1.74
CA THR A 179 5.48 24.47 1.71
C THR A 179 5.03 23.80 0.41
N LEU A 180 3.84 24.16 -0.08
CA LEU A 180 3.34 23.64 -1.36
C LEU A 180 4.12 24.15 -2.56
N ASP A 181 4.61 25.39 -2.53
CA ASP A 181 5.44 25.91 -3.62
C ASP A 181 6.86 25.30 -3.59
N ASP A 182 7.41 25.08 -2.39
CA ASP A 182 8.70 24.42 -2.16
C ASP A 182 8.68 22.90 -2.44
N ALA A 183 7.52 22.26 -2.40
CA ALA A 183 7.35 20.87 -2.81
C ALA A 183 7.42 20.67 -4.33
N PHE A 184 7.11 21.72 -5.09
CA PHE A 184 7.01 21.66 -6.55
C PHE A 184 7.91 22.66 -7.34
N PRO A 185 9.08 23.11 -6.85
CA PRO A 185 9.85 24.19 -7.48
C PRO A 185 10.45 23.72 -8.81
N ASP A 186 10.94 22.48 -8.87
CA ASP A 186 11.61 21.90 -10.02
C ASP A 186 11.10 20.48 -10.35
N PRO A 187 11.38 19.95 -11.56
CA PRO A 187 10.91 18.63 -11.97
C PRO A 187 11.35 17.46 -11.08
N ALA A 188 12.54 17.50 -10.47
CA ALA A 188 13.04 16.43 -9.63
C ALA A 188 12.30 16.41 -8.28
N SER A 189 12.13 17.57 -7.65
CA SER A 189 11.34 17.73 -6.41
C SER A 189 9.89 17.31 -6.63
N ARG A 190 9.26 17.71 -7.75
CA ARG A 190 7.91 17.26 -8.13
C ARG A 190 7.81 15.75 -8.28
N THR A 191 8.82 15.13 -8.90
CA THR A 191 8.84 13.68 -9.11
C THR A 191 9.02 12.93 -7.80
N ALA A 192 9.79 13.48 -6.87
CA ALA A 192 9.96 12.92 -5.53
C ALA A 192 8.67 13.02 -4.71
N ALA A 193 8.03 14.19 -4.66
CA ALA A 193 6.79 14.42 -3.90
C ALA A 193 5.54 13.73 -4.49
N LEU A 194 5.59 13.32 -5.76
CA LEU A 194 4.48 12.65 -6.48
C LEU A 194 4.85 11.23 -6.88
N ASP A 195 5.61 10.54 -6.04
CA ASP A 195 6.08 9.19 -6.33
C ASP A 195 5.11 8.08 -5.86
N ASP A 196 4.13 8.36 -4.99
CA ASP A 196 3.00 7.47 -4.70
C ASP A 196 1.68 7.96 -5.30
N MET A 197 1.36 7.46 -6.49
CA MET A 197 0.07 7.65 -7.14
C MET A 197 -0.58 6.30 -7.48
N ALA A 198 -1.85 6.12 -7.12
CA ALA A 198 -2.60 4.89 -7.36
C ALA A 198 -4.08 5.14 -7.67
N PHE A 199 -4.65 4.39 -8.61
CA PHE A 199 -6.08 4.47 -8.90
C PHE A 199 -6.90 3.78 -7.81
N THR A 200 -7.99 4.44 -7.41
CA THR A 200 -8.99 3.87 -6.51
C THR A 200 -9.91 2.90 -7.28
N THR A 201 -10.68 2.09 -6.56
CA THR A 201 -11.59 1.09 -7.13
C THR A 201 -12.67 1.67 -8.05
N ASP A 202 -13.04 2.94 -7.86
CA ASP A 202 -13.98 3.67 -8.72
C ASP A 202 -13.29 4.44 -9.87
N GLY A 203 -11.96 4.37 -9.95
CA GLY A 203 -11.13 5.01 -10.95
C GLY A 203 -10.75 6.46 -10.64
N GLY A 204 -11.01 6.95 -9.43
CA GLY A 204 -10.32 8.14 -8.94
C GLY A 204 -8.80 7.92 -8.85
N LEU A 205 -8.04 9.00 -8.66
CA LEU A 205 -6.60 8.93 -8.47
C LEU A 205 -6.27 9.41 -7.06
N ARG A 206 -5.67 8.52 -6.26
CA ARG A 206 -5.14 8.84 -4.95
C ARG A 206 -3.66 9.17 -5.07
N VAL A 207 -3.27 10.29 -4.50
CA VAL A 207 -1.90 10.75 -4.33
C VAL A 207 -1.59 10.73 -2.85
N THR A 208 -0.53 10.02 -2.47
CA THR A 208 0.01 10.05 -1.11
C THR A 208 1.26 10.91 -1.14
N PHE A 209 1.37 11.83 -0.18
CA PHE A 209 2.56 12.61 0.08
C PHE A 209 3.15 12.10 1.37
N ASP A 210 4.45 11.82 1.35
CA ASP A 210 5.15 11.38 2.54
C ASP A 210 5.27 12.54 3.54
N ARG A 211 5.64 12.19 4.77
CA ARG A 211 5.78 13.17 5.84
C ARG A 211 6.81 14.24 5.46
N GLY A 212 6.39 15.50 5.46
CA GLY A 212 7.27 16.63 5.17
C GLY A 212 7.27 17.06 3.70
N ASP A 213 6.64 16.31 2.80
CA ASP A 213 6.67 16.64 1.36
C ASP A 213 5.88 17.89 1.03
N VAL A 214 4.68 18.04 1.59
CA VAL A 214 3.72 19.12 1.25
C VAL A 214 3.08 19.78 2.47
N ALA A 215 3.54 19.40 3.66
CA ALA A 215 3.05 19.89 4.94
C ALA A 215 4.15 19.76 5.99
N VAL A 216 4.02 20.50 7.10
CA VAL A 216 4.95 20.37 8.22
C VAL A 216 5.04 18.92 8.70
N PRO A 217 6.23 18.42 9.14
CA PRO A 217 6.38 17.02 9.51
C PRO A 217 5.41 16.54 10.61
N ALA A 218 4.90 17.42 11.47
CA ALA A 218 3.91 17.07 12.49
C ALA A 218 2.54 16.65 11.91
N ALA A 219 2.23 17.06 10.67
CA ALA A 219 0.99 16.67 9.98
C ALA A 219 1.01 15.21 9.48
N GLY A 220 2.17 14.55 9.53
CA GLY A 220 2.34 13.19 9.00
C GLY A 220 2.22 13.13 7.48
N ALA A 221 1.90 11.95 6.95
CA ALA A 221 1.64 11.75 5.53
C ALA A 221 0.25 12.29 5.15
N LEU A 222 0.15 12.97 4.00
CA LEU A 222 -1.12 13.49 3.51
C LEU A 222 -1.61 12.70 2.30
N THR A 223 -2.93 12.52 2.20
CA THR A 223 -3.54 11.84 1.06
C THR A 223 -4.59 12.72 0.40
N VAL A 224 -4.48 12.85 -0.93
CA VAL A 224 -5.45 13.58 -1.76
C VAL A 224 -6.05 12.61 -2.77
N THR A 225 -7.38 12.57 -2.87
CA THR A 225 -8.07 11.79 -3.91
C THR A 225 -8.75 12.74 -4.89
N VAL A 226 -8.42 12.57 -6.17
CA VAL A 226 -9.05 13.29 -7.28
C VAL A 226 -10.09 12.37 -7.91
N PRO A 227 -11.39 12.74 -7.94
CA PRO A 227 -12.44 11.89 -8.51
C PRO A 227 -12.18 11.54 -9.97
N ARG A 228 -12.66 10.36 -10.39
CA ARG A 228 -12.51 9.85 -11.76
C ARG A 228 -12.84 10.90 -12.83
N LYS A 229 -14.00 11.55 -12.72
CA LYS A 229 -14.47 12.54 -13.70
C LYS A 229 -13.51 13.73 -13.85
N THR A 230 -12.85 14.12 -12.76
CA THR A 230 -11.90 15.23 -12.73
C THR A 230 -10.53 14.82 -13.26
N VAL A 231 -10.03 13.64 -12.91
CA VAL A 231 -8.67 13.22 -13.29
C VAL A 231 -8.57 12.64 -14.70
N THR A 232 -9.62 11.98 -15.20
CA THR A 232 -9.61 11.28 -16.50
C THR A 232 -9.16 12.15 -17.69
N PRO A 233 -9.56 13.43 -17.78
CA PRO A 233 -9.08 14.34 -18.84
C PRO A 233 -7.57 14.58 -18.80
N TRP A 234 -6.95 14.53 -17.62
CA TRP A 234 -5.51 14.80 -17.42
C TRP A 234 -4.63 13.57 -17.59
N LEU A 235 -5.22 12.37 -17.67
CA LEU A 235 -4.46 11.13 -17.78
C LEU A 235 -3.74 11.02 -19.12
N SER A 236 -2.51 10.54 -19.07
CA SER A 236 -1.77 10.12 -20.27
C SER A 236 -2.49 8.94 -20.94
N ALA A 237 -2.11 8.61 -22.17
CA ALA A 237 -2.64 7.40 -22.83
C ALA A 237 -2.37 6.14 -21.99
N PHE A 238 -1.22 6.07 -21.31
CA PHE A 238 -0.92 5.02 -20.36
C PHE A 238 -1.79 5.11 -19.09
N GLY A 239 -1.90 6.30 -18.49
CA GLY A 239 -2.74 6.53 -17.31
C GLY A 239 -4.20 6.11 -17.52
N LYS A 240 -4.78 6.36 -18.70
CA LYS A 240 -6.14 5.90 -19.05
C LYS A 240 -6.24 4.38 -19.09
N ARG A 241 -5.23 3.68 -19.61
CA ARG A 241 -5.19 2.20 -19.60
C ARG A 241 -5.02 1.66 -18.19
N ALA A 242 -4.13 2.25 -17.40
CA ALA A 242 -3.95 1.86 -16.00
C ALA A 242 -5.23 2.06 -15.19
N GLN A 243 -5.90 3.21 -15.32
CA GLN A 243 -7.21 3.46 -14.71
C GLN A 243 -8.24 2.43 -15.14
N HIS A 244 -8.29 2.11 -16.45
CA HIS A 244 -9.21 1.10 -16.97
C HIS A 244 -8.93 -0.28 -16.35
N GLN A 245 -7.67 -0.73 -16.29
CA GLN A 245 -7.31 -2.04 -15.75
C GLN A 245 -7.47 -2.12 -14.22
N THR A 246 -7.43 -0.99 -13.50
CA THR A 246 -7.80 -0.96 -12.09
C THR A 246 -9.30 -1.16 -11.88
N VAL A 247 -10.15 -0.48 -12.66
CA VAL A 247 -11.61 -0.51 -12.49
C VAL A 247 -12.23 -1.77 -13.11
N ARG A 248 -11.68 -2.22 -14.23
CA ARG A 248 -12.14 -3.36 -15.03
C ARG A 248 -10.92 -4.16 -15.47
N PRO A 249 -10.30 -4.94 -14.55
CA PRO A 249 -9.19 -5.79 -14.92
C PRO A 249 -9.64 -6.77 -16.00
N SER A 250 -8.86 -6.82 -17.08
CA SER A 250 -8.90 -7.94 -18.02
C SER A 250 -8.28 -9.20 -17.39
N GLY A 251 -7.95 -10.22 -18.18
CA GLY A 251 -7.36 -11.47 -17.69
C GLY A 251 -6.02 -11.31 -16.94
N SER A 252 -5.28 -12.42 -16.76
CA SER A 252 -3.96 -12.39 -16.13
C SER A 252 -3.00 -11.44 -16.84
N LEU A 253 -1.95 -11.03 -16.14
CA LEU A 253 -0.90 -10.22 -16.75
C LEU A 253 -0.18 -11.03 -17.83
N ASP A 254 -0.06 -10.43 -19.01
CA ASP A 254 0.77 -10.92 -20.10
C ASP A 254 1.62 -9.75 -20.62
N LEU A 255 2.93 -9.91 -20.51
CA LEU A 255 3.93 -8.93 -20.96
C LEU A 255 4.73 -9.46 -22.16
N GLY A 256 4.32 -10.59 -22.75
CA GLY A 256 4.95 -11.14 -23.95
C GLY A 256 6.34 -11.75 -23.75
N ALA A 257 6.83 -11.87 -22.51
CA ALA A 257 8.07 -12.55 -22.22
C ALA A 257 7.89 -14.08 -22.20
N GLU A 258 8.65 -14.78 -23.05
CA GLU A 258 8.80 -16.23 -22.95
C GLU A 258 9.45 -16.58 -21.63
N HIS A 259 8.69 -17.26 -20.77
CA HIS A 259 9.21 -17.74 -19.50
C HIS A 259 10.06 -18.98 -19.75
N THR A 260 11.38 -18.80 -19.85
CA THR A 260 12.30 -19.90 -19.57
C THR A 260 12.44 -19.98 -18.05
N PRO A 261 11.97 -21.04 -17.37
CA PRO A 261 12.15 -21.15 -15.93
C PRO A 261 13.64 -21.09 -15.61
N ALA A 262 14.04 -20.07 -14.84
CA ALA A 262 15.41 -19.98 -14.34
C ALA A 262 15.71 -21.24 -13.50
N PRO A 263 16.94 -21.80 -13.57
CA PRO A 263 17.37 -22.80 -12.62
C PRO A 263 17.15 -22.24 -11.22
N ALA A 264 16.48 -23.00 -10.35
CA ALA A 264 16.18 -22.58 -8.99
C ALA A 264 17.46 -22.08 -8.33
N VAL A 265 17.53 -20.78 -8.01
CA VAL A 265 18.58 -20.24 -7.16
C VAL A 265 18.49 -20.99 -5.84
N THR A 266 19.61 -21.54 -5.40
CA THR A 266 19.73 -22.21 -4.10
C THR A 266 19.27 -21.23 -3.03
N THR A 267 18.04 -21.41 -2.55
CA THR A 267 17.56 -20.81 -1.31
C THR A 267 18.56 -21.18 -0.23
N HIS A 268 19.17 -20.18 0.39
CA HIS A 268 19.96 -20.37 1.60
C HIS A 268 19.07 -21.08 2.62
N THR A 269 19.30 -22.38 2.77
CA THR A 269 18.75 -23.13 3.88
C THR A 269 19.49 -22.57 5.08
N VAL A 270 18.81 -21.83 5.96
CA VAL A 270 19.38 -21.53 7.27
C VAL A 270 19.66 -22.87 7.92
N SER A 271 20.92 -23.28 7.88
CA SER A 271 21.39 -24.56 8.39
C SER A 271 21.47 -24.43 9.92
N GLY A 272 20.29 -24.46 10.54
CA GLY A 272 20.09 -24.30 11.97
C GLY A 272 18.63 -24.42 12.39
N GLY A 273 17.77 -24.99 11.55
CA GLY A 273 16.35 -25.19 11.85
C GLY A 273 16.18 -26.20 12.99
N ASP A 274 15.71 -25.72 14.13
CA ASP A 274 15.17 -26.55 15.20
C ASP A 274 14.13 -27.48 14.57
N ARG A 275 14.33 -28.80 14.73
CA ARG A 275 13.52 -29.86 14.09
C ARG A 275 12.15 -29.97 14.77
N THR A 276 11.37 -28.91 14.68
CA THR A 276 10.01 -28.86 15.19
C THR A 276 9.15 -29.84 14.39
N ASP A 277 8.69 -30.90 15.05
CA ASP A 277 7.77 -31.88 14.47
C ASP A 277 6.33 -31.36 14.60
N CYS A 278 5.81 -30.79 13.52
CA CYS A 278 4.45 -30.27 13.43
C CYS A 278 3.34 -31.33 13.56
N LYS A 279 3.70 -32.62 13.65
CA LYS A 279 2.74 -33.67 14.05
C LYS A 279 2.57 -33.78 15.56
N LYS A 280 3.51 -33.24 16.34
CA LYS A 280 3.54 -33.30 17.81
C LYS A 280 3.20 -31.97 18.47
N VAL A 281 3.44 -30.85 17.78
CA VAL A 281 3.10 -29.51 18.25
C VAL A 281 2.18 -28.80 17.27
N LYS A 282 1.41 -27.81 17.75
CA LYS A 282 0.61 -26.95 16.88
C LYS A 282 1.54 -26.06 16.06
N CYS A 283 1.73 -26.40 14.79
CA CYS A 283 2.37 -25.53 13.81
C CYS A 283 1.32 -24.70 13.07
N ILE A 284 1.64 -23.44 12.84
CA ILE A 284 0.88 -22.55 11.96
C ILE A 284 1.77 -22.28 10.74
N ALA A 285 1.28 -22.65 9.55
CA ALA A 285 1.89 -22.28 8.30
C ALA A 285 1.55 -20.80 8.00
N LEU A 286 2.55 -19.93 8.01
CA LEU A 286 2.39 -18.55 7.54
C LEU A 286 2.89 -18.48 6.10
N THR A 287 1.97 -18.33 5.16
CA THR A 287 2.29 -17.97 3.79
C THR A 287 2.15 -16.47 3.66
N PHE A 288 3.27 -15.78 3.45
CA PHE A 288 3.23 -14.36 3.11
C PHE A 288 3.11 -14.22 1.60
N ASP A 289 1.96 -13.73 1.13
CA ASP A 289 1.70 -13.46 -0.28
C ASP A 289 2.65 -12.35 -0.81
N ASP A 290 3.04 -11.41 0.07
CA ASP A 290 3.87 -10.24 -0.24
C ASP A 290 5.32 -10.34 0.30
N GLY A 291 5.78 -11.54 0.71
CA GLY A 291 7.05 -11.73 1.44
C GLY A 291 6.92 -11.45 2.95
N PRO A 292 7.87 -11.92 3.78
CA PRO A 292 7.73 -11.87 5.23
C PRO A 292 7.55 -10.44 5.73
N THR A 293 6.42 -10.13 6.36
CA THR A 293 6.20 -8.84 7.01
C THR A 293 6.81 -8.88 8.42
N ALA A 294 7.72 -7.94 8.69
CA ALA A 294 8.28 -7.57 9.99
C ALA A 294 8.63 -8.72 10.99
N PRO A 295 9.92 -8.87 11.36
CA PRO A 295 10.38 -9.69 12.49
C PRO A 295 9.57 -9.54 13.78
N GLN A 296 8.90 -8.41 14.02
CA GLN A 296 8.05 -8.18 15.18
C GLN A 296 6.82 -9.11 15.23
N THR A 297 6.20 -9.41 14.09
CA THR A 297 5.09 -10.37 14.01
C THR A 297 5.59 -11.78 14.31
N LEU A 298 6.77 -12.14 13.77
CA LEU A 298 7.43 -13.41 14.11
C LEU A 298 7.79 -13.47 15.61
N ARG A 299 8.39 -12.43 16.17
CA ARG A 299 8.76 -12.34 17.59
C ARG A 299 7.53 -12.40 18.51
N ALA A 300 6.43 -11.75 18.15
CA ALA A 300 5.18 -11.80 18.92
C ALA A 300 4.55 -13.20 18.91
N LEU A 301 4.66 -13.93 17.80
CA LEU A 301 4.18 -15.31 17.70
C LEU A 301 5.08 -16.27 18.50
N THR A 302 6.41 -16.12 18.40
CA THR A 302 7.37 -16.91 19.19
C THR A 302 7.21 -16.63 20.70
N ALA A 303 7.03 -15.37 21.11
CA ALA A 303 6.80 -15.00 22.51
C ALA A 303 5.49 -15.56 23.09
N ARG A 304 4.52 -15.91 22.23
CA ARG A 304 3.27 -16.59 22.61
C ARG A 304 3.38 -18.12 22.56
N GLY A 305 4.58 -18.67 22.34
CA GLY A 305 4.85 -20.11 22.29
C GLY A 305 4.45 -20.78 20.98
N HIS A 306 4.25 -20.01 19.90
CA HIS A 306 4.01 -20.60 18.58
C HIS A 306 5.34 -20.92 17.89
N HIS A 307 5.47 -22.16 17.42
CA HIS A 307 6.60 -22.57 16.59
C HIS A 307 6.33 -22.20 15.14
N LEU A 308 7.19 -21.36 14.58
CA LEU A 308 7.10 -20.91 13.20
C LEU A 308 7.90 -21.83 12.29
N VAL A 309 7.26 -22.33 11.24
CA VAL A 309 7.93 -23.10 10.18
C VAL A 309 7.78 -22.32 8.88
N THR A 310 8.90 -21.85 8.35
CA THR A 310 8.96 -21.22 7.02
C THR A 310 8.79 -22.32 5.97
N LEU A 311 7.61 -22.39 5.35
CA LEU A 311 7.34 -23.36 4.29
C LEU A 311 7.79 -22.79 2.94
N SER A 312 9.06 -23.00 2.60
CA SER A 312 9.62 -22.55 1.31
C SER A 312 9.25 -23.44 0.11
N ARG A 313 8.30 -24.38 0.23
CA ARG A 313 7.76 -25.20 -0.88
C ARG A 313 6.52 -25.99 -0.46
N LEU A 314 5.42 -25.83 -1.19
CA LEU A 314 4.40 -26.88 -1.33
C LEU A 314 4.59 -27.53 -2.71
N PRO A 315 4.83 -28.85 -2.80
CA PRO A 315 4.60 -29.55 -4.05
C PRO A 315 3.09 -29.53 -4.34
N ALA A 316 2.73 -29.27 -5.60
CA ALA A 316 1.36 -29.26 -6.07
C ALA A 316 0.76 -30.67 -5.99
N THR A 317 0.09 -30.97 -4.88
CA THR A 317 -0.98 -31.99 -4.77
C THR A 317 -1.66 -31.84 -3.42
N LEU A 318 -2.87 -31.29 -3.42
CA LEU A 318 -4.05 -31.68 -2.64
C LEU A 318 -5.27 -31.03 -3.28
#